data_AF-A0A2X2VPU1-F1
#
_entry.id   AF-A0A2X2VPU1-F1
#
_cell.length_a   1.000
_cell.length_b   1.000
_cell.length_c   1.000
_cell.angle_alpha   90.00
_cell.angle_beta   90.00
_cell.angle_gamma   90.00
#
_symmetry.space_group_name_H-M   'P 1'
#
loop_
_entity.id
_entity.type
_entity.pdbx_description
1 polymer ?
#
loop_
_entity_poly.entity_id
_entity_poly.type
_entity_poly.pdbx_seq_one_letter_code
_entity_poly.pdbx_strand_id
1 'polypeptide(L)'
;MKYYTEEIIKYNAKISIYNLIYKKFKFEWWLIIIIPQLIPAIGAFIFLAFKMYIWTIVSMAIMTYLLVKLLKFRNNKIKIILRKNYSYALNQDNDFNYKSFLEIQKVELKELLGNTLVKKDSLLFLIDILPNQQKKYSYTITVQTIIIYISIVTGAFLSKFLDFAKDIQDFKAGAISLLLALFMVAYMVIMADIFIIKDFVQQYIRNQNRLIRALQNIYLEEYTE
;
A
#
# COMPACT_ATOMS: atom_id res chain seq x y z
N MET A 1 -25.91 3.28 -25.44
CA MET A 1 -24.58 3.82 -25.05
C MET A 1 -24.37 3.89 -23.54
N LYS A 2 -25.24 4.49 -22.73
CA LYS A 2 -25.09 4.52 -21.24
C LYS A 2 -24.79 3.16 -20.60
N TYR A 3 -25.47 2.11 -21.04
CA TYR A 3 -25.27 0.73 -20.56
C TYR A 3 -23.83 0.21 -20.79
N TYR A 4 -23.21 0.57 -21.92
CA TYR A 4 -21.82 0.19 -22.23
C TYR A 4 -20.81 0.95 -21.36
N THR A 5 -21.07 2.23 -21.08
CA THR A 5 -20.17 3.05 -20.25
C THR A 5 -20.10 2.52 -18.81
N GLU A 6 -21.23 2.14 -18.21
CA GLU A 6 -21.25 1.55 -16.86
C GLU A 6 -20.54 0.20 -16.80
N GLU A 7 -20.66 -0.61 -17.85
CA GLU A 7 -19.96 -1.89 -17.94
C GLU A 7 -18.45 -1.69 -18.08
N ILE A 8 -18.02 -0.73 -18.88
CA ILE A 8 -16.60 -0.39 -19.08
C ILE A 8 -15.98 0.21 -17.81
N ILE A 9 -16.75 0.97 -17.02
CA ILE A 9 -16.28 1.44 -15.70
C ILE A 9 -15.95 0.26 -14.77
N LYS A 10 -16.69 -0.86 -14.85
CA LYS A 10 -16.38 -2.07 -14.06
C LYS A 10 -15.06 -2.71 -14.48
N TYR A 11 -14.61 -2.52 -15.72
CA TYR A 11 -13.31 -3.04 -16.17
C TYR A 11 -12.15 -2.40 -15.43
N ASN A 12 -12.30 -1.15 -14.96
CA ASN A 12 -11.28 -0.53 -14.11
C ASN A 12 -10.91 -1.45 -12.94
N ALA A 13 -11.88 -1.99 -12.20
CA ALA A 13 -11.58 -2.90 -11.10
C ALA A 13 -10.85 -4.17 -11.58
N LYS A 14 -11.28 -4.76 -12.71
CA LYS A 14 -10.70 -5.99 -13.28
C LYS A 14 -9.23 -5.83 -13.63
N ILE A 15 -8.86 -4.75 -14.32
CA ILE A 15 -7.47 -4.47 -14.73
C ILE A 15 -6.61 -3.94 -13.56
N SER A 16 -7.03 -4.13 -12.31
CA SER A 16 -6.23 -3.68 -11.18
C SER A 16 -5.07 -4.59 -10.85
N ILE A 17 -3.92 -4.01 -10.49
CA ILE A 17 -2.77 -4.81 -10.04
C ILE A 17 -3.17 -5.70 -8.85
N TYR A 18 -4.10 -5.22 -8.00
CA TYR A 18 -4.71 -6.05 -6.98
C TYR A 18 -5.35 -7.32 -7.57
N ASN A 19 -6.25 -7.20 -8.56
CA ASN A 19 -6.90 -8.35 -9.18
C ASN A 19 -5.97 -9.19 -10.07
N LEU A 20 -5.07 -8.54 -10.81
CA LEU A 20 -4.12 -9.17 -11.72
C LEU A 20 -3.03 -9.95 -10.98
N ILE A 21 -2.61 -9.46 -9.80
CA ILE A 21 -1.44 -9.99 -9.09
C ILE A 21 -1.78 -10.40 -7.66
N TYR A 22 -2.17 -9.45 -6.80
CA TYR A 22 -2.30 -9.72 -5.36
C TYR A 22 -3.42 -10.69 -5.02
N LYS A 23 -4.51 -10.74 -5.81
CA LYS A 23 -5.59 -11.73 -5.65
C LYS A 23 -5.12 -13.16 -5.94
N LYS A 24 -4.03 -13.32 -6.70
CA LYS A 24 -3.38 -14.63 -6.94
C LYS A 24 -2.47 -15.06 -5.78
N PHE A 25 -2.28 -14.22 -4.76
CA PHE A 25 -1.58 -14.64 -3.53
C PHE A 25 -2.48 -15.54 -2.71
N LYS A 26 -1.94 -16.68 -2.25
CA LYS A 26 -2.62 -17.52 -1.27
C LYS A 26 -2.78 -16.76 0.04
N PHE A 27 -3.88 -16.98 0.75
CA PHE A 27 -4.12 -16.40 2.08
C PHE A 27 -2.97 -16.71 3.07
N GLU A 28 -2.40 -17.92 3.00
CA GLU A 28 -1.22 -18.34 3.76
C GLU A 28 -0.04 -17.37 3.62
N TRP A 29 0.13 -16.73 2.46
CA TRP A 29 1.25 -15.82 2.21
C TRP A 29 1.02 -14.48 2.89
N TRP A 30 -0.24 -14.05 3.01
CA TRP A 30 -0.60 -12.89 3.82
C TRP A 30 -0.32 -13.15 5.30
N LEU A 31 -0.57 -14.37 5.80
CA LEU A 31 -0.20 -14.74 7.18
C LEU A 31 1.31 -14.69 7.39
N ILE A 32 2.11 -15.24 6.47
CA ILE A 32 3.59 -15.17 6.53
C ILE A 32 4.09 -13.72 6.50
N ILE A 33 3.37 -12.82 5.84
CA ILE A 33 3.73 -11.41 5.76
C ILE A 33 3.34 -10.63 7.02
N ILE A 34 2.16 -10.88 7.58
CA ILE A 34 1.60 -10.07 8.67
C ILE A 34 2.05 -10.59 10.04
N ILE A 35 1.95 -11.89 10.29
CA ILE A 35 2.16 -12.47 11.62
C ILE A 35 3.57 -12.20 12.17
N PRO A 36 4.66 -12.38 11.39
CA PRO A 36 6.01 -12.18 11.92
C PRO A 36 6.29 -10.73 12.33
N GLN A 37 5.58 -9.75 11.76
CA GLN A 37 5.68 -8.34 12.17
C GLN A 37 4.94 -8.06 13.48
N LEU A 38 3.83 -8.76 13.75
CA LEU A 38 3.03 -8.56 14.95
C LEU A 38 3.73 -9.02 16.23
N ILE A 39 4.49 -10.11 16.18
CA ILE A 39 5.20 -10.67 17.34
C ILE A 39 6.15 -9.65 17.99
N PRO A 40 7.14 -9.07 17.28
CA PRO A 40 8.03 -8.05 17.86
C PRO A 40 7.28 -6.75 18.19
N ALA A 41 6.22 -6.40 17.46
CA ALA A 41 5.40 -5.23 17.80
C ALA A 41 4.75 -5.39 19.19
N ILE A 42 4.10 -6.53 19.44
CA ILE A 42 3.49 -6.84 20.74
C ILE A 42 4.57 -6.93 21.81
N GLY A 43 5.67 -7.64 21.53
CA GLY A 43 6.80 -7.75 22.46
C GLY A 43 7.37 -6.39 22.87
N ALA A 44 7.50 -5.46 21.92
CA ALA A 44 8.00 -4.11 22.20
C ALA A 44 7.08 -3.33 23.15
N PHE A 45 5.76 -3.47 23.01
CA PHE A 45 4.80 -2.84 23.91
C PHE A 45 4.85 -3.45 25.32
N ILE A 46 4.98 -4.78 25.41
CA ILE A 46 5.13 -5.49 26.69
C ILE A 46 6.42 -5.02 27.39
N PHE A 47 7.56 -5.02 26.69
CA PHE A 47 8.84 -4.57 27.26
C PHE A 47 8.80 -3.10 27.71
N LEU A 48 8.11 -2.25 26.95
CA LEU A 48 7.92 -0.84 27.33
C LEU A 48 7.11 -0.72 28.63
N ALA A 49 6.04 -1.50 28.79
CA ALA A 49 5.21 -1.50 30.00
C ALA A 49 5.99 -1.94 31.25
N PHE A 50 6.93 -2.88 31.10
CA PHE A 50 7.82 -3.33 32.18
C PHE A 50 9.10 -2.48 32.33
N LYS A 51 9.21 -1.32 31.64
CA LYS A 51 10.39 -0.44 31.63
C LYS A 51 11.68 -1.13 31.18
N MET A 52 11.58 -2.20 30.39
CA MET A 52 12.70 -2.98 29.84
C MET A 52 13.20 -2.36 28.53
N TYR A 53 13.72 -1.13 28.59
CA TYR A 53 13.98 -0.30 27.40
C TYR A 53 14.96 -0.93 26.38
N ILE A 54 16.00 -1.63 26.85
CA ILE A 54 16.94 -2.33 25.96
C ILE A 54 16.20 -3.36 25.10
N TRP A 55 15.28 -4.12 25.71
CA TRP A 55 14.49 -5.13 25.01
C TRP A 55 13.46 -4.50 24.06
N THR A 56 12.91 -3.33 24.39
CA THR A 56 12.10 -2.53 23.45
C THR A 56 12.90 -2.19 22.19
N ILE A 57 14.12 -1.68 22.34
CA ILE A 57 14.99 -1.32 21.21
C ILE A 57 15.36 -2.55 20.37
N VAL A 58 15.75 -3.66 21.03
CA VAL A 58 16.03 -4.94 20.36
C VAL A 58 14.83 -5.42 19.55
N SER A 59 13.62 -5.31 20.12
CA SER A 59 12.40 -5.71 19.43
C SER A 59 12.11 -4.86 18.19
N MET A 60 12.36 -3.55 18.24
CA MET A 60 12.27 -2.66 17.07
C MET A 60 13.30 -3.00 15.98
N ALA A 61 14.52 -3.36 16.38
CA ALA A 61 15.55 -3.81 15.43
C ALA A 61 15.14 -5.11 14.73
N ILE A 62 14.59 -6.08 15.48
CA ILE A 62 14.03 -7.33 14.91
C ILE A 62 12.90 -7.01 13.93
N MET A 63 11.99 -6.10 14.28
CA MET A 63 10.90 -5.68 13.40
C MET A 63 11.43 -5.11 12.07
N THR A 64 12.48 -4.28 12.13
CA THR A 64 13.15 -3.73 10.93
C THR A 64 13.72 -4.84 10.06
N TYR A 65 14.47 -5.77 10.66
CA TYR A 65 15.09 -6.89 9.95
C TYR A 65 14.06 -7.78 9.27
N LEU A 66 13.00 -8.15 9.99
CA LEU A 66 11.89 -8.94 9.44
C LEU A 66 11.21 -8.20 8.29
N LEU A 67 11.01 -6.88 8.40
CA LEU A 67 10.40 -6.09 7.33
C LEU A 67 11.18 -6.22 6.02
N VAL A 68 12.50 -6.03 6.07
CA VAL A 68 13.36 -6.11 4.89
C VAL A 68 13.29 -7.51 4.26
N LYS A 69 13.31 -8.57 5.07
CA LYS A 69 13.16 -9.96 4.60
C LYS A 69 11.79 -10.18 3.93
N LEU A 70 10.71 -9.68 4.54
CA LEU A 70 9.35 -9.83 4.04
C LEU A 70 9.10 -9.03 2.75
N LEU A 71 9.69 -7.84 2.61
CA LEU A 71 9.68 -7.07 1.36
C LEU A 71 10.34 -7.86 0.22
N LYS A 72 11.52 -8.45 0.47
CA LYS A 72 12.18 -9.32 -0.51
C LYS A 72 11.33 -10.54 -0.87
N PHE A 73 10.73 -11.19 0.13
CA PHE A 73 9.82 -12.31 -0.10
C PHE A 73 8.61 -11.91 -0.97
N ARG A 74 7.94 -10.80 -0.63
CA ARG A 74 6.82 -10.26 -1.41
C ARG A 74 7.22 -10.01 -2.86
N ASN A 75 8.33 -9.32 -3.11
CA ASN A 75 8.80 -9.01 -4.46
C ASN A 75 9.13 -10.28 -5.26
N ASN A 76 9.76 -11.27 -4.63
CA ASN A 76 10.01 -12.56 -5.26
C ASN A 76 8.70 -13.27 -5.63
N LYS A 77 7.67 -13.21 -4.78
CA LYS A 77 6.36 -13.79 -5.07
C LYS A 77 5.64 -13.09 -6.22
N ILE A 78 5.69 -11.75 -6.27
CA ILE A 78 5.20 -10.98 -7.42
C ILE A 78 5.90 -11.43 -8.70
N LYS A 79 7.23 -11.54 -8.67
CA LYS A 79 8.04 -11.99 -9.81
C LYS A 79 7.66 -13.38 -10.31
N ILE A 80 7.38 -14.32 -9.41
CA ILE A 80 6.91 -15.67 -9.77
C ILE A 80 5.54 -15.60 -10.47
N ILE A 81 4.60 -14.82 -9.94
CA ILE A 81 3.26 -14.66 -10.52
C ILE A 81 3.36 -14.03 -11.92
N LEU A 82 4.18 -12.98 -12.07
CA LEU A 82 4.41 -12.31 -13.34
C LEU A 82 5.03 -13.25 -14.37
N ARG A 83 6.08 -14.01 -14.01
CA ARG A 83 6.67 -15.00 -14.93
C ARG A 83 5.68 -16.08 -15.36
N LYS A 84 4.80 -16.51 -14.47
CA LYS A 84 3.82 -17.56 -14.78
C LYS A 84 2.66 -17.08 -15.65
N ASN A 85 2.17 -15.86 -15.45
CA ASN A 85 0.92 -15.40 -16.07
C ASN A 85 1.12 -14.27 -17.10
N TYR A 86 2.25 -13.56 -17.04
CA TYR A 86 2.47 -12.29 -17.72
C TYR A 86 3.93 -12.16 -18.21
N SER A 87 4.51 -13.25 -18.71
CA SER A 87 5.91 -13.29 -19.16
C SER A 87 6.19 -12.27 -20.25
N TYR A 88 5.21 -11.99 -21.12
CA TYR A 88 5.29 -11.01 -22.20
C TYR A 88 5.56 -9.57 -21.73
N ALA A 89 5.23 -9.25 -20.47
CA ALA A 89 5.36 -7.90 -19.93
C ALA A 89 6.66 -7.67 -19.15
N LEU A 90 7.50 -8.70 -19.01
CA LEU A 90 8.77 -8.58 -18.30
C LEU A 90 9.83 -7.86 -19.15
N ASN A 91 10.78 -7.22 -18.49
CA ASN A 91 11.93 -6.62 -19.17
C ASN A 91 12.93 -7.70 -19.64
N GLN A 92 13.99 -7.28 -20.35
CA GLN A 92 15.04 -8.17 -20.86
C GLN A 92 15.73 -9.02 -19.76
N ASP A 93 15.74 -8.54 -18.51
CA ASP A 93 16.32 -9.24 -17.35
C ASP A 93 15.34 -10.20 -16.65
N ASN A 94 14.18 -10.48 -17.25
CA ASN A 94 13.07 -11.19 -16.62
C ASN A 94 12.66 -10.59 -15.26
N ASP A 95 12.78 -9.27 -15.15
CA ASP A 95 12.37 -8.45 -14.01
C ASP A 95 11.19 -7.56 -14.39
N PHE A 96 10.55 -6.98 -13.38
CA PHE A 96 9.37 -6.15 -13.58
C PHE A 96 9.62 -4.72 -13.12
N ASN A 97 9.08 -3.78 -13.88
CA ASN A 97 9.05 -2.38 -13.49
C ASN A 97 7.64 -1.83 -13.69
N TYR A 98 7.50 -0.51 -13.58
CA TYR A 98 6.19 0.12 -13.78
C TYR A 98 5.62 -0.10 -15.19
N LYS A 99 6.47 -0.14 -16.23
CA LYS A 99 6.04 -0.39 -17.61
C LYS A 99 5.44 -1.80 -17.75
N SER A 100 6.01 -2.80 -17.06
CA SER A 100 5.45 -4.15 -17.02
C SER A 100 4.00 -4.16 -16.56
N PHE A 101 3.66 -3.41 -15.51
CA PHE A 101 2.27 -3.34 -15.04
C PHE A 101 1.35 -2.61 -16.02
N LEU A 102 1.84 -1.57 -16.70
CA LEU A 102 1.06 -0.86 -17.72
C LEU A 102 0.75 -1.77 -18.91
N GLU A 103 1.72 -2.57 -19.33
CA GLU A 103 1.57 -3.51 -20.45
C GLU A 103 0.52 -4.58 -20.15
N ILE A 104 0.57 -5.17 -18.94
CA ILE A 104 -0.44 -6.15 -18.50
C ILE A 104 -1.84 -5.53 -18.49
N GLN A 105 -1.96 -4.31 -17.95
CA GLN A 105 -3.23 -3.60 -17.88
C GLN A 105 -3.79 -3.31 -19.27
N LYS A 106 -2.92 -2.95 -20.21
CA LYS A 106 -3.26 -2.68 -21.61
C LYS A 106 -3.80 -3.93 -22.30
N VAL A 107 -3.06 -5.04 -22.23
CA VAL A 107 -3.44 -6.32 -22.86
C VAL A 107 -4.75 -6.85 -22.28
N GLU A 108 -4.88 -6.89 -20.95
CA GLU A 108 -6.11 -7.34 -20.30
C GLU A 108 -7.31 -6.42 -20.65
N LEU A 109 -7.09 -5.11 -20.75
CA LEU A 109 -8.16 -4.20 -21.15
C LEU A 109 -8.57 -4.43 -22.62
N LYS A 110 -7.62 -4.64 -23.51
CA LYS A 110 -7.88 -4.95 -24.92
C LYS A 110 -8.70 -6.24 -25.08
N GLU A 111 -8.36 -7.27 -24.31
CA GLU A 111 -9.15 -8.51 -24.25
C GLU A 111 -10.58 -8.28 -23.73
N LEU A 112 -10.75 -7.46 -22.69
CA LEU A 112 -12.08 -7.14 -22.14
C LEU A 112 -12.95 -6.30 -23.08
N LEU A 113 -12.35 -5.39 -23.87
CA LEU A 113 -13.04 -4.54 -24.83
C LEU A 113 -13.44 -5.30 -26.10
N GLY A 114 -12.60 -6.26 -26.53
CA GLY A 114 -12.77 -6.99 -27.78
C GLY A 114 -12.60 -6.11 -29.03
N ASN A 115 -12.59 -6.74 -30.21
CA ASN A 115 -12.23 -6.09 -31.48
C ASN A 115 -13.18 -4.95 -31.90
N THR A 116 -14.38 -4.86 -31.34
CA THR A 116 -15.39 -3.85 -31.69
C THR A 116 -15.16 -2.51 -31.00
N LEU A 117 -14.73 -2.53 -29.73
CA LEU A 117 -14.52 -1.32 -28.92
C LEU A 117 -13.09 -0.77 -29.02
N VAL A 118 -12.19 -1.51 -29.66
CA VAL A 118 -10.80 -1.13 -29.94
C VAL A 118 -10.67 -0.25 -31.21
N LYS A 119 -11.77 -0.04 -31.95
CA LYS A 119 -11.79 0.88 -33.10
C LYS A 119 -11.51 2.33 -32.68
N LYS A 120 -10.82 3.08 -33.55
CA LYS A 120 -10.43 4.49 -33.36
C LYS A 120 -11.54 5.37 -32.75
N ASP A 121 -12.71 5.40 -33.39
CA ASP A 121 -13.83 6.26 -32.97
C ASP A 121 -14.43 5.81 -31.62
N SER A 122 -14.48 4.49 -31.40
CA SER A 122 -14.94 3.90 -30.14
C SER A 122 -14.01 4.25 -28.99
N LEU A 123 -12.69 4.19 -29.19
CA LEU A 123 -11.69 4.53 -28.17
C LEU A 123 -11.71 6.02 -27.83
N LEU A 124 -11.75 6.90 -28.84
CA LEU A 124 -11.89 8.35 -28.65
C LEU A 124 -13.14 8.68 -27.84
N PHE A 125 -14.28 8.11 -28.22
CA PHE A 125 -15.53 8.28 -27.49
C PHE A 125 -15.43 7.84 -26.02
N LEU A 126 -14.79 6.70 -25.76
CA LEU A 126 -14.59 6.20 -24.40
C LEU A 126 -13.67 7.09 -23.56
N ILE A 127 -12.59 7.59 -24.16
CA ILE A 127 -11.65 8.50 -23.49
C ILE A 127 -12.35 9.80 -23.10
N ASP A 128 -13.19 10.35 -23.97
CA ASP A 128 -13.90 11.61 -23.73
C ASP A 128 -15.05 11.48 -22.72
N ILE A 129 -15.78 10.36 -22.76
CA ILE A 129 -16.99 10.19 -21.93
C ILE A 129 -16.73 9.60 -20.55
N LEU A 130 -15.60 8.90 -20.36
CA LEU A 130 -15.28 8.31 -19.06
C LEU A 130 -14.93 9.42 -18.07
N PRO A 131 -15.61 9.48 -16.91
CA PRO A 131 -15.35 10.52 -15.94
C PRO A 131 -13.90 10.41 -15.46
N ASN A 132 -13.14 11.49 -15.66
CA ASN A 132 -11.81 11.62 -15.11
C ASN A 132 -11.96 11.67 -13.58
N GLN A 133 -11.71 10.56 -12.89
CA GLN A 133 -11.91 10.48 -11.45
C GLN A 133 -10.77 11.20 -10.73
N GLN A 134 -10.77 12.53 -10.77
CA GLN A 134 -9.89 13.37 -9.94
C GLN A 134 -10.35 13.36 -8.48
N LYS A 135 -10.53 12.20 -7.86
CA LYS A 135 -10.74 12.15 -6.41
C LYS A 135 -9.40 12.25 -5.73
N LYS A 136 -8.92 13.47 -5.47
CA LYS A 136 -7.69 13.72 -4.69
C LYS A 136 -7.72 12.87 -3.41
N TYR A 137 -6.99 11.76 -3.38
CA TYR A 137 -6.88 10.94 -2.17
C TYR A 137 -6.12 11.79 -1.16
N SER A 138 -6.79 12.19 -0.09
CA SER A 138 -6.15 13.00 0.91
C SER A 138 -5.54 12.07 1.95
N TYR A 139 -4.21 12.19 2.11
CA TYR A 139 -3.42 11.61 3.22
C TYR A 139 -4.05 11.88 4.60
N THR A 140 -5.00 12.79 4.65
CA THR A 140 -5.86 13.18 5.77
C THR A 140 -6.33 12.01 6.61
N ILE A 141 -6.81 10.87 6.10
CA ILE A 141 -7.35 9.82 6.99
C ILE A 141 -6.24 9.12 7.80
N THR A 142 -5.15 8.72 7.14
CA THR A 142 -4.00 8.09 7.82
C THR A 142 -3.37 9.10 8.77
N VAL A 143 -3.11 10.32 8.30
CA VAL A 143 -2.50 11.39 9.09
C VAL A 143 -3.41 11.81 10.26
N GLN A 144 -4.73 11.89 10.08
CA GLN A 144 -5.68 12.18 11.16
C GLN A 144 -5.72 11.07 12.19
N THR A 145 -5.76 9.79 11.77
CA THR A 145 -5.73 8.65 12.69
C THR A 145 -4.45 8.68 13.55
N ILE A 146 -3.31 9.02 12.95
CA ILE A 146 -2.03 9.18 13.65
C ILE A 146 -2.08 10.35 14.65
N ILE A 147 -2.57 11.51 14.21
CA ILE A 147 -2.69 12.71 15.06
C ILE A 147 -3.63 12.43 16.25
N ILE A 148 -4.77 11.80 16.00
CA ILE A 148 -5.74 11.43 17.04
C ILE A 148 -5.09 10.47 18.04
N TYR A 149 -4.39 9.45 17.56
CA TYR A 149 -3.73 8.48 18.43
C TYR A 149 -2.61 9.11 19.27
N ILE A 150 -1.75 9.94 18.67
CA ILE A 150 -0.72 10.70 19.39
C ILE A 150 -1.38 11.58 20.46
N SER A 151 -2.46 12.27 20.12
CA SER A 151 -3.19 13.13 21.06
C SER A 151 -3.76 12.34 22.25
N ILE A 152 -4.30 11.14 22.02
CA ILE A 152 -4.80 10.25 23.07
C ILE A 152 -3.65 9.78 23.97
N VAL A 153 -2.53 9.32 23.40
CA VAL A 153 -1.38 8.83 24.16
C VAL A 153 -0.75 9.94 24.99
N THR A 154 -0.55 11.11 24.39
CA THR A 154 0.00 12.29 25.07
C THR A 154 -0.96 12.79 26.15
N GLY A 155 -2.27 12.82 25.90
CA GLY A 155 -3.29 13.21 26.87
C GLY A 155 -3.39 12.23 28.04
N ALA A 156 -3.39 10.91 27.77
CA ALA A 156 -3.41 9.87 28.80
C ALA A 156 -2.14 9.88 29.66
N PHE A 157 -0.99 10.19 29.04
CA PHE A 157 0.24 10.41 29.78
C PHE A 157 0.11 11.66 30.66
N LEU A 158 -0.15 12.84 30.10
CA LEU A 158 -0.27 14.09 30.88
C LEU A 158 -1.25 13.97 32.05
N SER A 159 -2.43 13.37 31.83
CA SER A 159 -3.44 13.17 32.87
C SER A 159 -2.96 12.26 34.00
N LYS A 160 -2.36 11.10 33.70
CA LYS A 160 -1.85 10.20 34.76
C LYS A 160 -0.56 10.71 35.41
N PHE A 161 0.20 11.54 34.73
CA PHE A 161 1.52 11.98 35.18
C PHE A 161 1.46 13.23 36.07
N LEU A 162 0.54 14.16 35.79
CA LEU A 162 0.27 15.32 36.64
C LEU A 162 -0.25 14.92 38.02
N ASP A 163 -1.02 13.83 38.10
CA ASP A 163 -1.64 13.38 39.35
C ASP A 163 -0.71 12.52 40.25
N PHE A 164 0.40 11.99 39.72
CA PHE A 164 1.21 10.96 40.43
C PHE A 164 2.72 11.22 40.52
N ALA A 165 3.26 12.27 39.88
CA ALA A 165 4.69 12.58 39.98
C ALA A 165 5.04 13.13 41.36
N LYS A 166 5.61 12.28 42.23
CA LYS A 166 6.03 12.67 43.59
C LYS A 166 7.39 13.36 43.63
N ASP A 167 8.28 13.06 42.67
CA ASP A 167 9.64 13.60 42.61
C ASP A 167 10.16 13.78 41.17
N ILE A 168 11.22 14.58 41.01
CA ILE A 168 11.83 14.89 39.71
C ILE A 168 12.43 13.67 39.00
N GLN A 169 12.78 12.63 39.76
CA GLN A 169 13.29 11.37 39.21
C GLN A 169 12.18 10.52 38.59
N ASP A 170 11.00 10.50 39.20
CA ASP A 170 9.80 9.90 38.61
C ASP A 170 9.39 10.66 37.35
N PHE A 171 9.50 11.99 37.38
CA PHE A 171 9.26 12.83 36.22
C PHE A 171 10.15 12.41 35.04
N LYS A 172 11.46 12.31 35.28
CA LYS A 172 12.44 11.89 34.25
C LYS A 172 12.15 10.49 33.72
N ALA A 173 11.80 9.54 34.58
CA ALA A 173 11.56 8.16 34.19
C ALA A 173 10.36 8.01 33.26
N GLY A 174 9.22 8.66 33.57
CA GLY A 174 8.07 8.57 32.69
C GLY A 174 8.16 9.49 31.47
N ALA A 175 8.87 10.62 31.54
CA ALA A 175 9.18 11.39 30.33
C ALA A 175 9.95 10.54 29.31
N ILE A 176 10.91 9.72 29.76
CA ILE A 176 11.61 8.75 28.90
C ILE A 176 10.64 7.70 28.35
N SER A 177 9.74 7.15 29.17
CA SER A 177 8.73 6.18 28.71
C SER A 177 7.79 6.76 27.66
N LEU A 178 7.31 8.00 27.84
CA LEU A 178 6.49 8.71 26.85
C LEU A 178 7.25 8.89 25.54
N LEU A 179 8.49 9.37 25.61
CA LEU A 179 9.29 9.67 24.42
C LEU A 179 9.54 8.38 23.62
N LEU A 180 9.83 7.27 24.29
CA LEU A 180 9.93 5.94 23.67
C LEU A 180 8.59 5.45 23.10
N ALA A 181 7.47 5.67 23.77
CA ALA A 181 6.15 5.31 23.27
C ALA A 181 5.81 6.08 21.98
N LEU A 182 6.03 7.40 21.96
CA LEU A 182 5.83 8.25 20.79
C LEU A 182 6.74 7.84 19.64
N PHE A 183 8.01 7.56 19.92
CA PHE A 183 8.96 7.08 18.92
C PHE A 183 8.54 5.74 18.33
N MET A 184 8.10 4.80 19.17
CA MET A 184 7.62 3.48 18.75
C MET A 184 6.40 3.59 17.83
N VAL A 185 5.47 4.49 18.16
CA VAL A 185 4.27 4.75 17.36
C VAL A 185 4.63 5.38 16.01
N ALA A 186 5.46 6.42 16.02
CA ALA A 186 5.96 7.05 14.79
C ALA A 186 6.68 6.04 13.90
N TYR A 187 7.49 5.17 14.50
CA TYR A 187 8.17 4.09 13.81
C TYR A 187 7.19 3.09 13.19
N MET A 188 6.19 2.61 13.93
CA MET A 188 5.15 1.70 13.41
C MET A 188 4.38 2.32 12.25
N VAL A 189 4.10 3.62 12.34
CA VAL A 189 3.44 4.39 11.28
C VAL A 189 4.29 4.44 10.02
N ILE A 190 5.58 4.78 10.14
CA ILE A 190 6.51 4.81 9.00
C ILE A 190 6.62 3.41 8.37
N MET A 191 6.68 2.36 9.20
CA MET A 191 6.76 0.98 8.73
C MET A 191 5.49 0.56 8.01
N ALA A 192 4.31 0.89 8.55
CA ALA A 192 3.03 0.66 7.89
C ALA A 192 2.93 1.47 6.58
N ASP A 193 3.45 2.70 6.55
CA ASP A 193 3.45 3.52 5.35
C ASP A 193 4.34 2.91 4.25
N ILE A 194 5.58 2.52 4.58
CA ILE A 194 6.49 1.86 3.63
C ILE A 194 5.93 0.52 3.15
N PHE A 195 5.30 -0.26 4.03
CA PHE A 195 4.92 -1.64 3.73
C PHE A 195 3.55 -1.79 3.08
N ILE A 196 2.56 -1.06 3.58
CA ILE A 196 1.15 -1.19 3.21
C ILE A 196 0.72 0.01 2.39
N ILE A 197 0.89 1.22 2.92
CA ILE A 197 0.18 2.40 2.41
C ILE A 197 0.84 2.91 1.13
N LYS A 198 2.16 3.05 1.03
CA LYS A 198 2.81 3.58 -0.16
C LYS A 198 2.52 2.75 -1.40
N ASP A 199 2.57 1.42 -1.31
CA ASP A 199 2.23 0.55 -2.44
C ASP A 199 0.73 0.55 -2.74
N PHE A 200 -0.16 0.45 -1.73
CA PHE A 200 -1.61 0.49 -1.97
C PHE A 200 -2.11 1.86 -2.44
N VAL A 201 -1.55 2.94 -1.90
CA VAL A 201 -1.93 4.34 -2.18
C VAL A 201 -1.31 4.82 -3.48
N GLN A 202 -0.03 4.54 -3.76
CA GLN A 202 0.51 4.82 -5.09
C GLN A 202 -0.23 4.02 -6.14
N GLN A 203 -0.59 2.77 -5.86
CA GLN A 203 -1.46 1.99 -6.72
C GLN A 203 -2.83 2.64 -6.84
N TYR A 204 -3.50 3.03 -5.75
CA TYR A 204 -4.81 3.68 -5.77
C TYR A 204 -4.81 5.02 -6.53
N ILE A 205 -3.85 5.91 -6.27
CA ILE A 205 -3.69 7.20 -6.94
C ILE A 205 -3.35 6.99 -8.43
N ARG A 206 -2.44 6.07 -8.76
CA ARG A 206 -2.16 5.71 -10.17
C ARG A 206 -3.37 5.02 -10.84
N ASN A 207 -4.26 4.41 -10.05
CA ASN A 207 -5.44 3.70 -10.52
C ASN A 207 -6.64 4.61 -10.85
N GLN A 208 -6.67 5.85 -10.38
CA GLN A 208 -7.83 6.73 -10.56
C GLN A 208 -8.11 7.06 -12.03
N ASN A 209 -7.08 7.06 -12.87
CA ASN A 209 -7.21 7.21 -14.32
C ASN A 209 -6.62 6.02 -15.09
N ARG A 210 -6.48 4.85 -14.45
CA ARG A 210 -5.87 3.68 -15.12
C ARG A 210 -6.65 3.26 -16.34
N LEU A 211 -7.98 3.22 -16.26
CA LEU A 211 -8.83 2.84 -17.38
C LEU A 211 -8.62 3.80 -18.56
N ILE A 212 -8.68 5.11 -18.33
CA ILE A 212 -8.43 6.13 -19.35
C ILE A 212 -7.01 6.04 -19.90
N ARG A 213 -6.00 5.87 -19.04
CA ARG A 213 -4.60 5.74 -19.47
C ARG A 213 -4.35 4.50 -20.30
N ALA A 214 -4.94 3.37 -19.93
CA ALA A 214 -4.84 2.14 -20.71
C ALA A 214 -5.56 2.28 -22.06
N LEU A 215 -6.72 2.94 -22.12
CA LEU A 215 -7.39 3.28 -23.38
C LEU A 215 -6.53 4.19 -24.27
N GLN A 216 -5.92 5.23 -23.69
CA GLN A 216 -5.00 6.13 -24.40
C GLN A 216 -3.79 5.39 -24.96
N ASN A 217 -3.19 4.48 -24.17
CA ASN A 217 -2.07 3.67 -24.62
C ASN A 217 -2.47 2.76 -25.81
N ILE A 218 -3.64 2.11 -25.75
CA ILE A 218 -4.16 1.30 -26.87
C ILE A 218 -4.35 2.19 -28.11
N TYR A 219 -4.93 3.37 -27.96
CA TYR A 219 -5.16 4.29 -29.08
C TYR A 219 -3.85 4.76 -29.74
N LEU A 220 -2.85 5.10 -28.93
CA LEU A 220 -1.56 5.58 -29.42
C LEU A 220 -0.83 4.50 -30.23
N GLU A 221 -0.82 3.26 -29.73
CA GLU A 221 -0.14 2.13 -30.37
C GLU A 221 -0.83 1.65 -31.66
N GLU A 222 -2.16 1.73 -31.76
CA GLU A 222 -2.87 1.24 -32.95
C GLU A 222 -3.06 2.28 -34.06
N TYR A 223 -3.04 3.57 -33.73
CA TYR A 223 -3.45 4.63 -34.65
C TYR A 223 -2.49 5.81 -34.77
N THR A 224 -1.36 5.79 -34.06
CA THR A 224 -0.40 6.91 -34.02
C THR A 224 1.06 6.50 -34.25
N GLU A 225 1.39 5.21 -34.11
CA GLU A 225 2.62 4.58 -34.64
C GLU A 225 2.37 4.00 -36.04
#